data_AF-A0A4V2BGR1-F1
#
_entry.id   AF-A0A4V2BGR1-F1
#
_cell.length_a   1.000
_cell.length_b   1.000
_cell.length_c   1.000
_cell.angle_alpha   90.00
_cell.angle_beta   90.00
_cell.angle_gamma   90.00
#
_symmetry.space_group_name_H-M   'P 1'
#
loop_
_entity.id
_entity.type
_entity.pdbx_description
1 polymer ?
#
loop_
_entity_poly.entity_id
_entity_poly.type
_entity_poly.pdbx_seq_one_letter_code
_entity_poly.pdbx_strand_id
1 'polypeptide(L)'
;MQRRLGKRMLSLLLVMLAVTTACEKKRKSRYVQGDGEYVYALNDFKGATYTLKTGKKRTPGVTTRADELVVNAGSSVMRSFNSVEFELDTDVGDFSSSTMNNFDFYGKEDSEYKVQVDFTEEKLVFFQIAPKEEIPSNVITYSEDIGNGQFRVPLFGLPLSKVTVERIKDDRGKSTNQIRTYEKKFLSEATHFLVNVNTPAYFDSELKLDMLPSKFFDEKNEWFYEVTVVDKPVALDSSGLELGMQLGNGKFRFAKTNNSVLAVDLNIADEAVGQDAEKLNVIFEIPVQWMDYRLVKTGDDAYLKEEAFNSIEEGAKFWKDREFALLQLDRVLSIDAASTNNIKIKRLEVGDDYFSF
;
A
#
# COMPACT_ATOMS: atom_id res chain seq x y z
N MET A 1 12.21 -51.57 -50.64
CA MET A 1 11.91 -50.17 -50.22
C MET A 1 11.25 -50.05 -48.85
N GLN A 2 10.46 -51.02 -48.38
CA GLN A 2 9.72 -50.95 -47.10
C GLN A 2 10.58 -50.86 -45.82
N ARG A 3 11.81 -51.40 -45.78
CA ARG A 3 12.67 -51.32 -44.58
C ARG A 3 13.25 -49.93 -44.26
N ARG A 4 13.25 -48.98 -45.22
CA ARG A 4 13.76 -47.61 -44.99
C ARG A 4 12.69 -46.65 -44.45
N LEU A 5 11.40 -46.92 -44.66
CA LEU A 5 10.32 -46.10 -44.11
C LEU A 5 10.14 -46.32 -42.59
N GLY A 6 10.21 -47.58 -42.12
CA GLY A 6 10.02 -47.89 -40.70
C GLY A 6 11.06 -47.23 -39.78
N LYS A 7 12.33 -47.13 -40.22
CA LYS A 7 13.38 -46.46 -39.43
C LYS A 7 13.18 -44.95 -39.33
N ARG A 8 12.66 -44.30 -40.38
CA ARG A 8 12.38 -42.85 -40.38
C ARG A 8 11.16 -42.50 -39.55
N MET A 9 10.13 -43.36 -39.57
CA MET A 9 8.92 -43.15 -38.77
C MET A 9 9.20 -43.38 -37.27
N LEU A 10 10.03 -44.37 -36.93
CA LEU A 10 10.44 -44.63 -35.54
C LEU A 10 11.31 -43.50 -34.96
N SER A 11 12.20 -42.91 -35.77
CA SER A 11 13.03 -41.79 -35.32
C SER A 11 12.22 -40.50 -35.18
N LEU A 12 11.21 -40.27 -36.03
CA LEU A 12 10.28 -39.15 -35.86
C LEU A 12 9.41 -39.28 -34.60
N LEU A 13 8.98 -40.51 -34.27
CA LEU A 13 8.21 -40.79 -33.05
C LEU A 13 9.06 -40.58 -31.78
N LEU A 14 10.33 -40.98 -31.81
CA LEU A 14 11.28 -40.78 -30.71
C LEU A 14 11.63 -39.29 -30.50
N VAL A 15 11.72 -38.51 -31.58
CA VAL A 15 11.91 -37.06 -31.49
C VAL A 15 10.64 -36.37 -30.97
N MET A 16 9.43 -36.80 -31.38
CA MET A 16 8.20 -36.26 -30.79
C MET A 16 8.06 -36.61 -29.29
N LEU A 17 8.43 -37.82 -28.87
CA LEU A 17 8.41 -38.21 -27.45
C LEU A 17 9.43 -37.41 -26.60
N ALA A 18 10.56 -37.02 -27.20
CA ALA A 18 11.56 -36.17 -26.55
C ALA A 18 11.19 -34.68 -26.51
N VAL A 19 10.22 -34.24 -27.33
CA VAL A 19 9.68 -32.86 -27.30
C VAL A 19 8.47 -32.77 -26.37
N THR A 20 7.80 -33.89 -26.07
CA THR A 20 6.73 -33.96 -25.05
C THR A 20 7.22 -34.24 -23.64
N THR A 21 8.52 -34.44 -23.41
CA THR A 21 9.09 -34.20 -22.07
C THR A 21 9.07 -32.70 -21.86
N ALA A 22 7.87 -32.24 -21.51
CA ALA A 22 7.60 -30.94 -20.98
C ALA A 22 8.73 -30.54 -20.05
N CYS A 23 9.05 -29.26 -20.10
CA CYS A 23 9.77 -28.59 -19.03
C CYS A 23 8.91 -28.72 -17.76
N GLU A 24 8.89 -29.90 -17.13
CA GLU A 24 8.40 -30.07 -15.77
C GLU A 24 9.33 -29.21 -14.94
N LYS A 25 8.84 -28.04 -14.52
CA LYS A 25 9.50 -27.14 -13.57
C LYS A 25 9.97 -28.04 -12.42
N LYS A 26 11.26 -28.39 -12.41
CA LYS A 26 11.82 -29.32 -11.42
C LYS A 26 11.48 -28.74 -10.05
N ARG A 27 10.60 -29.44 -9.33
CA ARG A 27 10.14 -29.04 -7.99
C ARG A 27 11.38 -28.86 -7.10
N LYS A 28 11.48 -27.73 -6.41
CA LYS A 28 12.58 -27.49 -5.46
C LYS A 28 12.46 -28.52 -4.34
N SER A 29 13.42 -29.45 -4.24
CA SER A 29 13.44 -30.54 -3.27
C SER A 29 13.69 -30.01 -1.86
N ARG A 30 12.63 -29.60 -1.14
CA ARG A 30 12.70 -29.17 0.28
C ARG A 30 11.91 -30.05 1.26
N TYR A 31 11.20 -31.07 0.78
CA TYR A 31 10.47 -31.97 1.67
C TYR A 31 11.45 -32.94 2.36
N VAL A 32 11.33 -33.10 3.68
CA VAL A 32 12.08 -34.16 4.38
C VAL A 32 11.48 -35.50 3.95
N GLN A 33 12.32 -36.53 3.84
CA GLN A 33 11.89 -37.85 3.40
C GLN A 33 10.77 -38.39 4.31
N GLY A 34 9.56 -38.53 3.77
CA GLY A 34 8.38 -39.01 4.48
C GLY A 34 7.39 -37.92 4.92
N ASP A 35 7.69 -36.65 4.66
CA ASP A 35 6.72 -35.57 4.79
C ASP A 35 5.65 -35.72 3.70
N GLY A 36 4.38 -35.58 4.07
CA GLY A 36 3.30 -35.50 3.09
C GLY A 36 3.55 -34.37 2.10
N GLU A 37 3.00 -34.47 0.89
CA GLU A 37 3.09 -33.36 -0.06
C GLU A 37 2.52 -32.08 0.58
N TYR A 38 3.19 -30.94 0.38
CA TYR A 38 2.75 -29.61 0.84
C TYR A 38 2.86 -29.35 2.35
N VAL A 39 3.70 -30.10 3.07
CA VAL A 39 4.11 -29.80 4.44
C VAL A 39 5.43 -29.02 4.41
N TYR A 40 5.43 -27.81 4.97
CA TYR A 40 6.57 -26.88 4.93
C TYR A 40 7.10 -26.60 6.34
N ALA A 41 8.41 -26.56 6.53
CA ALA A 41 9.00 -26.22 7.83
C ALA A 41 8.83 -24.72 8.12
N LEU A 42 8.39 -24.38 9.34
CA LEU A 42 8.15 -22.97 9.73
C LEU A 42 9.41 -22.11 9.63
N ASN A 43 10.55 -22.66 10.06
CA ASN A 43 11.84 -21.94 10.11
C ASN A 43 12.37 -21.54 8.73
N ASP A 44 11.99 -22.24 7.67
CA ASP A 44 12.44 -21.95 6.30
C ASP A 44 11.69 -20.76 5.69
N PHE A 45 10.51 -20.44 6.23
CA PHE A 45 9.61 -19.42 5.69
C PHE A 45 9.57 -18.15 6.52
N LYS A 46 9.88 -18.22 7.81
CA LYS A 46 9.81 -17.05 8.70
C LYS A 46 10.85 -16.01 8.28
N GLY A 47 10.37 -14.87 7.78
CA GLY A 47 11.22 -13.79 7.27
C GLY A 47 11.86 -14.10 5.90
N ALA A 48 11.45 -15.18 5.23
CA ALA A 48 11.91 -15.50 3.89
C ALA A 48 11.54 -14.38 2.92
N THR A 49 12.39 -14.16 1.92
CA THR A 49 12.19 -13.09 0.93
C THR A 49 12.12 -13.67 -0.48
N TYR A 50 11.23 -13.10 -1.28
CA TYR A 50 10.98 -13.43 -2.67
C TYR A 50 11.02 -12.15 -3.52
N THR A 51 11.14 -12.31 -4.83
CA THR A 51 11.10 -11.19 -5.77
C THR A 51 9.75 -11.18 -6.47
N LEU A 52 9.04 -10.06 -6.37
CA LEU A 52 7.86 -9.75 -7.17
C LEU A 52 8.31 -8.90 -8.35
N LYS A 53 7.97 -9.31 -9.57
CA LYS A 53 8.23 -8.55 -10.78
C LYS A 53 6.93 -7.91 -11.26
N THR A 54 6.98 -6.65 -11.65
CA THR A 54 5.85 -5.98 -12.29
C THR A 54 6.01 -5.93 -13.80
N GLY A 55 4.88 -5.88 -14.49
CA GLY A 55 4.79 -5.72 -15.94
C GLY A 55 3.99 -4.49 -16.31
N LYS A 56 3.08 -4.66 -17.28
CA LYS A 56 2.33 -3.56 -17.88
C LYS A 56 1.27 -3.01 -16.95
N LYS A 57 0.94 -1.73 -17.12
CA LYS A 57 -0.26 -1.11 -16.55
C LYS A 57 -1.54 -1.88 -16.89
N ARG A 58 -2.39 -2.09 -15.88
CA ARG A 58 -3.73 -2.68 -15.99
C ARG A 58 -4.83 -1.63 -15.82
N THR A 59 -4.91 -1.02 -14.65
CA THR A 59 -5.95 -0.04 -14.31
C THR A 59 -5.33 1.22 -13.68
N PRO A 60 -5.92 2.41 -13.91
CA PRO A 60 -5.47 3.63 -13.24
C PRO A 60 -5.63 3.53 -11.72
N GLY A 61 -4.62 4.00 -10.97
CA GLY A 61 -4.74 4.16 -9.53
C GLY A 61 -5.61 5.37 -9.20
N VAL A 62 -6.51 5.21 -8.22
CA VAL A 62 -7.45 6.27 -7.83
C VAL A 62 -7.11 6.76 -6.43
N THR A 63 -6.48 7.94 -6.34
CA THR A 63 -6.14 8.61 -5.08
C THR A 63 -6.84 9.96 -4.93
N THR A 64 -7.59 10.39 -5.94
CA THR A 64 -8.30 11.67 -5.98
C THR A 64 -9.65 11.54 -6.68
N ARG A 65 -10.57 12.46 -6.38
CA ARG A 65 -11.82 12.64 -7.12
C ARG A 65 -11.65 13.47 -8.39
N ALA A 66 -10.52 14.15 -8.58
CA ALA A 66 -10.26 14.94 -9.78
C ALA A 66 -10.17 14.06 -11.04
N ASP A 67 -10.60 14.59 -12.18
CA ASP A 67 -10.51 13.87 -13.47
C ASP A 67 -9.04 13.69 -13.91
N GLU A 68 -8.19 14.67 -13.58
CA GLU A 68 -6.75 14.66 -13.82
C GLU A 68 -5.99 14.92 -12.51
N LEU A 69 -4.97 14.10 -12.23
CA LEU A 69 -4.03 14.31 -11.12
C LEU A 69 -2.64 14.60 -11.69
N VAL A 70 -2.07 15.73 -11.32
CA VAL A 70 -0.68 16.10 -11.64
C VAL A 70 0.11 16.17 -10.34
N VAL A 71 0.98 15.19 -10.12
CA VAL A 71 1.86 15.18 -8.95
C VAL A 71 3.25 15.65 -9.36
N ASN A 72 3.81 16.62 -8.64
CA ASN A 72 5.20 17.04 -8.85
C ASN A 72 6.15 15.86 -8.62
N ALA A 73 7.14 15.70 -9.48
CA ALA A 73 8.09 14.59 -9.40
C ALA A 73 8.82 14.61 -8.04
N GLY A 74 8.67 13.54 -7.27
CA GLY A 74 9.27 13.42 -5.94
C GLY A 74 8.42 13.93 -4.78
N SER A 75 7.19 14.41 -5.04
CA SER A 75 6.25 14.82 -3.98
C SER A 75 6.09 13.73 -2.92
N SER A 76 6.26 14.14 -1.67
CA SER A 76 6.10 13.30 -0.50
C SER A 76 4.62 13.20 -0.04
N VAL A 77 3.76 14.09 -0.52
CA VAL A 77 2.41 14.36 0.01
C VAL A 77 1.34 13.48 -0.64
N MET A 78 1.33 13.40 -1.97
CA MET A 78 0.41 12.55 -2.72
C MET A 78 1.18 11.71 -3.74
N ARG A 79 1.00 10.40 -3.71
CA ARG A 79 1.56 9.45 -4.67
C ARG A 79 0.46 8.52 -5.15
N SER A 80 0.30 8.42 -6.46
CA SER A 80 -0.60 7.47 -7.10
C SER A 80 0.21 6.58 -8.03
N PHE A 81 -0.02 5.28 -7.95
CA PHE A 81 0.52 4.30 -8.86
C PHE A 81 -0.63 3.57 -9.54
N ASN A 82 -0.46 3.20 -10.80
CA ASN A 82 -1.43 2.36 -11.48
C ASN A 82 -1.38 0.94 -10.92
N SER A 83 -2.48 0.20 -11.02
CA SER A 83 -2.40 -1.26 -10.90
C SER A 83 -1.61 -1.78 -12.09
N VAL A 84 -0.68 -2.70 -11.83
CA VAL A 84 0.19 -3.30 -12.84
C VAL A 84 0.07 -4.82 -12.82
N GLU A 85 0.43 -5.44 -13.93
CA GLU A 85 0.67 -6.88 -13.95
C GLU A 85 1.78 -7.23 -12.96
N PHE A 86 1.67 -8.37 -12.29
CA PHE A 86 2.70 -8.85 -11.37
C PHE A 86 2.89 -10.36 -11.48
N GLU A 87 4.09 -10.80 -11.13
CA GLU A 87 4.49 -12.20 -10.99
C GLU A 87 5.37 -12.37 -9.76
N LEU A 88 5.02 -13.35 -8.93
CA LEU A 88 5.68 -13.70 -7.69
C LEU A 88 5.76 -15.23 -7.61
N ASP A 89 6.94 -15.78 -7.91
CA ASP A 89 7.25 -17.21 -7.76
C ASP A 89 7.76 -17.46 -6.33
N THR A 90 7.06 -18.31 -5.59
CA THR A 90 7.38 -18.65 -4.21
C THR A 90 7.49 -20.16 -4.04
N ASP A 91 8.11 -20.59 -2.94
CA ASP A 91 8.23 -22.01 -2.66
C ASP A 91 6.88 -22.68 -2.28
N VAL A 92 5.83 -21.91 -1.98
CA VAL A 92 4.48 -22.43 -1.72
C VAL A 92 3.58 -22.43 -2.96
N GLY A 93 3.86 -21.57 -3.96
CA GLY A 93 3.06 -21.45 -5.17
C GLY A 93 3.43 -20.25 -6.04
N ASP A 94 2.87 -20.23 -7.25
CA ASP A 94 3.05 -19.15 -8.23
C ASP A 94 1.86 -18.18 -8.16
N PHE A 95 2.14 -16.93 -7.79
CA PHE A 95 1.16 -15.85 -7.64
C PHE A 95 1.36 -14.83 -8.75
N SER A 96 0.33 -14.60 -9.56
CA SER A 96 0.39 -13.65 -10.67
C SER A 96 -0.95 -12.99 -10.89
N SER A 97 -0.98 -11.93 -11.69
CA SER A 97 -2.24 -11.31 -12.12
C SER A 97 -3.19 -12.27 -12.84
N SER A 98 -2.70 -13.40 -13.36
CA SER A 98 -3.53 -14.43 -13.99
C SER A 98 -4.11 -15.46 -13.01
N THR A 99 -3.42 -15.70 -11.89
CA THR A 99 -3.87 -16.63 -10.83
C THR A 99 -4.64 -15.92 -9.72
N MET A 100 -4.47 -14.60 -9.58
CA MET A 100 -5.08 -13.76 -8.55
C MET A 100 -5.89 -12.62 -9.19
N ASN A 101 -6.94 -12.97 -9.93
CA ASN A 101 -7.70 -12.00 -10.73
C ASN A 101 -8.35 -10.87 -9.91
N ASN A 102 -8.63 -11.09 -8.63
CA ASN A 102 -9.26 -10.13 -7.73
C ASN A 102 -8.25 -9.31 -6.90
N PHE A 103 -6.96 -9.41 -7.22
CA PHE A 103 -5.90 -8.67 -6.54
C PHE A 103 -5.26 -7.66 -7.48
N ASP A 104 -5.30 -6.39 -7.08
CA ASP A 104 -4.63 -5.29 -7.75
C ASP A 104 -3.35 -4.93 -7.01
N PHE A 105 -2.22 -5.08 -7.69
CA PHE A 105 -0.93 -4.64 -7.17
C PHE A 105 -0.61 -3.25 -7.71
N TYR A 106 -0.54 -2.25 -6.83
CA TYR A 106 -0.23 -0.87 -7.19
C TYR A 106 1.27 -0.61 -7.07
N GLY A 107 1.91 -0.29 -8.18
CA GLY A 107 3.36 -0.08 -8.22
C GLY A 107 3.85 0.52 -9.54
N LYS A 108 5.17 0.65 -9.66
CA LYS A 108 5.82 1.08 -10.91
C LYS A 108 5.79 -0.06 -11.92
N GLU A 109 5.64 0.28 -13.19
CA GLU A 109 5.76 -0.66 -14.31
C GLU A 109 7.20 -1.16 -14.44
N ASP A 110 7.38 -2.37 -14.97
CA ASP A 110 8.69 -2.99 -15.28
C ASP A 110 9.74 -2.88 -14.14
N SER A 111 9.29 -3.13 -12.91
CA SER A 111 10.08 -2.95 -11.68
C SER A 111 10.13 -4.25 -10.86
N GLU A 112 11.09 -4.33 -9.93
CA GLU A 112 11.22 -5.46 -9.02
C GLU A 112 11.07 -5.02 -7.57
N TYR A 113 10.22 -5.73 -6.83
CA TYR A 113 9.96 -5.52 -5.42
C TYR A 113 10.39 -6.73 -4.61
N LYS A 114 10.83 -6.49 -3.37
CA LYS A 114 11.06 -7.57 -2.41
C LYS A 114 9.75 -7.88 -1.70
N VAL A 115 9.44 -9.16 -1.53
CA VAL A 115 8.31 -9.63 -0.75
C VAL A 115 8.84 -10.47 0.41
N GLN A 116 8.61 -10.03 1.64
CA GLN A 116 8.91 -10.79 2.84
C GLN A 116 7.67 -11.55 3.31
N VAL A 117 7.89 -12.74 3.84
CA VAL A 117 6.81 -13.56 4.40
C VAL A 117 6.94 -13.64 5.92
N ASP A 118 5.83 -13.50 6.61
CA ASP A 118 5.75 -13.69 8.06
C ASP A 118 4.48 -14.46 8.45
N PHE A 119 4.45 -14.94 9.69
CA PHE A 119 3.35 -15.73 10.22
C PHE A 119 2.50 -14.89 11.17
N THR A 120 1.18 -15.03 11.02
CA THR A 120 0.22 -14.79 12.10
C THR A 120 -0.21 -16.13 12.69
N GLU A 121 -1.04 -16.08 13.73
CA GLU A 121 -1.58 -17.30 14.31
C GLU A 121 -2.40 -18.12 13.30
N GLU A 122 -3.03 -17.47 12.32
CA GLU A 122 -3.97 -18.09 11.38
C GLU A 122 -3.53 -18.07 9.91
N LYS A 123 -2.54 -17.22 9.53
CA LYS A 123 -2.19 -16.99 8.12
C LYS A 123 -0.68 -16.85 7.91
N LEU A 124 -0.22 -17.23 6.72
CA LEU A 124 1.07 -16.86 6.15
C LEU A 124 0.88 -15.56 5.36
N VAL A 125 1.44 -14.44 5.82
CA VAL A 125 1.21 -13.11 5.22
C VAL A 125 2.40 -12.67 4.40
N PHE A 126 2.13 -12.15 3.20
CA PHE A 126 3.09 -11.62 2.26
C PHE A 126 3.12 -10.10 2.35
N PHE A 127 4.31 -9.54 2.60
CA PHE A 127 4.55 -8.11 2.72
C PHE A 127 5.49 -7.63 1.62
N GLN A 128 5.07 -6.64 0.84
CA GLN A 128 5.99 -5.89 0.00
C GLN A 128 6.92 -5.06 0.88
N ILE A 129 8.22 -5.11 0.61
CA ILE A 129 9.22 -4.22 1.20
C ILE A 129 9.66 -3.23 0.15
N ALA A 130 9.43 -1.94 0.42
CA ALA A 130 9.77 -0.85 -0.49
C ALA A 130 10.12 0.42 0.30
N PRO A 131 10.91 1.34 -0.28
CA PRO A 131 11.08 2.66 0.32
C PRO A 131 9.79 3.48 0.16
N LYS A 132 9.65 4.54 0.98
CA LYS A 132 8.40 5.33 1.08
C LYS A 132 7.91 5.90 -0.25
N GLU A 133 8.84 6.33 -1.10
CA GLU A 133 8.61 6.92 -2.41
C GLU A 133 8.04 5.92 -3.44
N GLU A 134 8.12 4.62 -3.17
CA GLU A 134 7.56 3.56 -4.02
C GLU A 134 6.23 3.02 -3.49
N ILE A 135 5.70 3.62 -2.42
CA ILE A 135 4.44 3.24 -1.81
C ILE A 135 3.39 4.31 -2.13
N PRO A 136 2.24 3.92 -2.71
CA PRO A 136 1.14 4.84 -2.95
C PRO A 136 0.65 5.51 -1.65
N SER A 137 0.14 6.74 -1.73
CA SER A 137 -0.29 7.48 -0.53
C SER A 137 -1.45 6.82 0.21
N ASN A 138 -2.38 6.15 -0.47
CA ASN A 138 -3.47 5.42 0.16
C ASN A 138 -3.02 4.12 0.86
N VAL A 139 -1.80 3.64 0.54
CA VAL A 139 -1.19 2.42 1.07
C VAL A 139 -0.32 2.71 2.30
N ILE A 140 0.25 3.92 2.38
CA ILE A 140 1.14 4.30 3.48
C ILE A 140 0.48 4.19 4.86
N THR A 141 -0.85 4.35 4.92
CA THR A 141 -1.66 4.38 6.15
C THR A 141 -1.66 3.04 6.91
N TYR A 142 -1.41 1.94 6.19
CA TYR A 142 -1.30 0.60 6.75
C TYR A 142 0.09 -0.02 6.53
N SER A 143 1.08 0.80 6.18
CA SER A 143 2.47 0.39 6.10
C SER A 143 3.15 0.44 7.47
N GLU A 144 4.14 -0.41 7.69
CA GLU A 144 4.97 -0.38 8.89
C GLU A 144 6.42 -0.03 8.53
N ASP A 145 6.98 0.97 9.23
CA ASP A 145 8.41 1.31 9.13
C ASP A 145 9.23 0.18 9.76
N ILE A 146 10.12 -0.41 8.97
CA ILE A 146 11.03 -1.49 9.40
C ILE A 146 12.48 -1.00 9.56
N GLY A 147 12.69 0.31 9.51
CA GLY A 147 13.99 0.97 9.61
C GLY A 147 14.70 1.11 8.25
N ASN A 148 15.81 1.86 8.25
CA ASN A 148 16.63 2.13 7.06
C ASN A 148 15.86 2.75 5.88
N GLY A 149 14.78 3.49 6.16
CA GLY A 149 13.91 4.10 5.14
C GLY A 149 13.03 3.10 4.39
N GLN A 150 12.94 1.85 4.85
CA GLN A 150 12.09 0.83 4.27
C GLN A 150 10.80 0.66 5.05
N PHE A 151 9.74 0.39 4.30
CA PHE A 151 8.42 0.11 4.82
C PHE A 151 8.00 -1.26 4.34
N ARG A 152 7.28 -1.99 5.20
CA ARG A 152 6.59 -3.21 4.80
C ARG A 152 5.09 -2.96 4.67
N VAL A 153 4.51 -3.45 3.58
CA VAL A 153 3.11 -3.27 3.22
C VAL A 153 2.48 -4.65 3.02
N PRO A 154 1.43 -5.02 3.77
CA PRO A 154 0.73 -6.29 3.56
C PRO A 154 0.06 -6.33 2.18
N LEU A 155 0.21 -7.45 1.48
CA LEU A 155 -0.38 -7.70 0.17
C LEU A 155 -1.58 -8.65 0.29
N PHE A 156 -1.33 -9.86 0.76
CA PHE A 156 -2.31 -10.93 0.94
C PHE A 156 -1.78 -11.95 1.94
N GLY A 157 -2.66 -12.83 2.43
CA GLY A 157 -2.27 -13.96 3.26
C GLY A 157 -2.92 -15.26 2.85
N LEU A 158 -2.26 -16.37 3.18
CA LEU A 158 -2.75 -17.71 2.93
C LEU A 158 -3.19 -18.34 4.24
N PRO A 159 -4.40 -18.93 4.32
CA PRO A 159 -4.84 -19.68 5.48
C PRO A 159 -3.87 -20.81 5.82
N LEU A 160 -3.58 -20.96 7.11
CA LEU A 160 -2.54 -21.85 7.59
C LEU A 160 -3.11 -22.97 8.47
N SER A 161 -2.67 -24.20 8.22
CA SER A 161 -2.86 -25.33 9.13
C SER A 161 -1.55 -25.63 9.86
N LYS A 162 -1.61 -25.62 11.18
CA LYS A 162 -0.46 -25.77 12.10
C LYS A 162 -0.22 -27.24 12.37
N VAL A 163 0.99 -27.75 12.13
CA VAL A 163 1.27 -29.18 12.36
C VAL A 163 2.65 -29.44 12.97
N THR A 164 2.76 -30.57 13.67
CA THR A 164 4.04 -31.16 14.08
C THR A 164 4.25 -32.45 13.32
N VAL A 165 5.48 -32.65 12.84
CA VAL A 165 5.91 -33.85 12.14
C VAL A 165 6.78 -34.65 13.09
N GLU A 166 6.35 -35.88 13.43
CA GLU A 166 7.07 -36.75 14.37
C GLU A 166 7.25 -38.15 13.80
N ARG A 167 8.35 -38.82 14.17
CA ARG A 167 8.56 -40.24 13.85
C ARG A 167 7.73 -41.13 14.77
N ILE A 168 6.97 -42.06 14.20
CA ILE A 168 6.22 -43.07 14.96
C ILE A 168 7.21 -43.90 15.77
N LYS A 169 6.91 -44.13 17.05
CA LYS A 169 7.68 -45.03 17.90
C LYS A 169 7.11 -46.44 17.82
N ASP A 170 7.97 -47.44 17.80
CA ASP A 170 7.57 -48.85 17.93
C ASP A 170 7.09 -49.16 19.37
N ASP A 171 6.58 -50.37 19.59
CA ASP A 171 6.11 -50.85 20.89
C ASP A 171 7.20 -50.84 21.98
N ARG A 172 8.47 -50.63 21.60
CA ARG A 172 9.64 -50.55 22.47
C ARG A 172 10.13 -49.11 22.66
N GLY A 173 9.40 -48.12 22.15
CA GLY A 173 9.71 -46.69 22.25
C GLY A 173 10.80 -46.20 21.30
N LYS A 174 11.28 -47.00 20.34
CA LYS A 174 12.29 -46.59 19.35
C LYS A 174 11.63 -45.96 18.13
N SER A 175 12.19 -44.85 17.65
CA SER A 175 11.72 -44.20 16.43
C SER A 175 11.85 -45.11 15.22
N THR A 176 10.74 -45.26 14.49
CA THR A 176 10.68 -45.91 13.18
C THR A 176 10.99 -44.91 12.06
N ASN A 177 11.08 -45.40 10.82
CA ASN A 177 11.18 -44.55 9.63
C ASN A 177 9.83 -43.99 9.17
N GLN A 178 8.73 -44.35 9.83
CA GLN A 178 7.41 -43.81 9.51
C GLN A 178 7.23 -42.47 10.21
N ILE A 179 6.72 -41.50 9.47
CA ILE A 179 6.44 -40.16 9.94
C ILE A 179 4.93 -39.99 10.05
N ARG A 180 4.49 -39.23 11.07
CA ARG A 180 3.10 -38.86 11.26
C ARG A 180 2.98 -37.36 11.53
N THR A 181 1.98 -36.76 10.90
CA THR A 181 1.61 -35.36 11.07
C THR A 181 0.51 -35.25 12.12
N TYR A 182 0.67 -34.34 13.08
CA TYR A 182 -0.30 -34.03 14.12
C TYR A 182 -0.68 -32.56 14.04
N GLU A 183 -1.98 -32.28 13.94
CA GLU A 183 -2.50 -30.91 13.94
C GLU A 183 -2.33 -30.26 15.31
N LYS A 184 -1.99 -28.97 15.30
CA LYS A 184 -1.80 -28.14 16.48
C LYS A 184 -2.75 -26.97 16.45
N LYS A 185 -3.13 -26.50 17.64
CA LYS A 185 -3.97 -25.31 17.76
C LYS A 185 -3.14 -24.03 17.68
N PHE A 186 -1.92 -24.06 18.19
CA PHE A 186 -1.08 -22.87 18.33
C PHE A 186 0.18 -22.94 17.45
N LEU A 187 0.57 -21.82 16.85
CA LEU A 187 1.78 -21.72 16.03
C LEU A 187 3.04 -22.05 16.84
N SER A 188 3.05 -21.70 18.13
CA SER A 188 4.15 -22.00 19.07
C SER A 188 4.38 -23.49 19.32
N GLU A 189 3.38 -24.33 19.05
CA GLU A 189 3.45 -25.79 19.22
C GLU A 189 3.75 -26.53 17.90
N ALA A 190 3.67 -25.83 16.78
CA ALA A 190 3.89 -26.37 15.45
C ALA A 190 5.38 -26.32 15.07
N THR A 191 5.80 -27.27 14.24
CA THR A 191 7.13 -27.25 13.60
C THR A 191 7.04 -27.04 12.09
N HIS A 192 5.87 -27.37 11.52
CA HIS A 192 5.58 -27.28 10.11
C HIS A 192 4.19 -26.67 9.91
N PHE A 193 3.87 -26.35 8.66
CA PHE A 193 2.58 -25.82 8.28
C PHE A 193 2.14 -26.34 6.91
N LEU A 194 0.84 -26.26 6.67
CA LEU A 194 0.24 -26.42 5.35
C LEU A 194 -0.51 -25.13 5.01
N VAL A 195 -0.55 -24.78 3.73
CA VAL A 195 -1.29 -23.61 3.22
C VAL A 195 -2.17 -24.02 2.06
N ASN A 196 -3.32 -23.36 1.94
CA ASN A 196 -4.15 -23.44 0.74
C ASN A 196 -3.90 -22.23 -0.15
N VAL A 197 -3.15 -22.44 -1.24
CA VAL A 197 -2.81 -21.39 -2.22
C VAL A 197 -4.01 -20.92 -3.04
N ASN A 198 -5.10 -21.70 -3.08
CA ASN A 198 -6.27 -21.38 -3.91
C ASN A 198 -7.28 -20.46 -3.22
N THR A 199 -7.08 -20.17 -1.93
CA THR A 199 -7.98 -19.33 -1.13
C THR A 199 -7.21 -18.21 -0.42
N PRO A 200 -6.53 -17.32 -1.16
CA PRO A 200 -5.85 -16.18 -0.56
C PRO A 200 -6.88 -15.24 0.08
N ALA A 201 -6.56 -14.75 1.28
CA ALA A 201 -7.24 -13.63 1.90
C ALA A 201 -6.52 -12.35 1.46
N TYR A 202 -7.24 -11.46 0.79
CA TYR A 202 -6.70 -10.18 0.32
C TYR A 202 -6.75 -9.13 1.43
N PHE A 203 -5.87 -8.13 1.34
CA PHE A 203 -5.91 -6.99 2.23
C PHE A 203 -7.20 -6.18 2.03
N ASP A 204 -7.93 -5.92 3.11
CA ASP A 204 -9.12 -5.07 3.12
C ASP A 204 -8.74 -3.63 3.49
N SER A 205 -8.74 -2.74 2.50
CA SER A 205 -8.38 -1.33 2.65
C SER A 205 -9.57 -0.42 2.42
N GLU A 206 -9.68 0.62 3.25
CA GLU A 206 -10.62 1.71 3.02
C GLU A 206 -10.22 2.55 1.79
N LEU A 207 -11.22 3.03 1.04
CA LEU A 207 -10.99 3.94 -0.08
C LEU A 207 -10.68 5.36 0.44
N LYS A 208 -9.49 5.87 0.11
CA LYS A 208 -8.98 7.17 0.60
C LYS A 208 -8.73 8.12 -0.56
N LEU A 209 -9.76 8.85 -0.97
CA LEU A 209 -9.64 9.89 -2.00
C LEU A 209 -9.26 11.23 -1.37
N ASP A 210 -8.44 12.00 -2.07
CA ASP A 210 -8.04 13.36 -1.70
C ASP A 210 -7.42 13.46 -0.30
N MET A 211 -6.64 12.43 0.07
CA MET A 211 -5.98 12.34 1.36
C MET A 211 -4.59 13.01 1.32
N LEU A 212 -4.34 13.94 2.24
CA LEU A 212 -3.03 14.52 2.50
C LEU A 212 -2.59 14.26 3.95
N PRO A 213 -1.28 14.22 4.26
CA PRO A 213 -0.80 14.24 5.64
C PRO A 213 -1.21 15.54 6.34
N SER A 214 -1.65 15.46 7.60
CA SER A 214 -2.06 16.61 8.41
C SER A 214 -0.97 17.67 8.56
N LYS A 215 0.30 17.26 8.52
CA LYS A 215 1.47 18.15 8.57
C LYS A 215 1.65 19.03 7.33
N PHE A 216 0.98 18.71 6.22
CA PHE A 216 0.97 19.58 5.05
C PHE A 216 0.39 20.95 5.39
N PHE A 217 -0.65 21.00 6.23
CA PHE A 217 -1.29 22.22 6.72
C PHE A 217 -0.67 22.74 8.03
N ASP A 218 0.66 22.75 8.14
CA ASP A 218 1.33 23.31 9.32
C ASP A 218 1.09 24.83 9.40
N GLU A 219 0.49 25.26 10.51
CA GLU A 219 0.08 26.64 10.78
C GLU A 219 1.27 27.62 10.89
N LYS A 220 2.50 27.10 11.00
CA LYS A 220 3.74 27.89 11.01
C LYS A 220 4.23 28.27 9.62
N ASN A 221 3.74 27.60 8.57
CA ASN A 221 4.13 27.90 7.20
C ASN A 221 3.28 29.06 6.67
N GLU A 222 3.94 30.04 6.05
CA GLU A 222 3.28 31.04 5.22
C GLU A 222 3.09 30.49 3.82
N TRP A 223 1.93 30.78 3.24
CA TRP A 223 1.51 30.35 1.91
C TRP A 223 1.07 31.56 1.09
N PHE A 224 1.01 31.39 -0.22
CA PHE A 224 0.51 32.35 -1.19
C PHE A 224 -0.69 31.75 -1.91
N TYR A 225 -1.74 32.56 -2.07
CA TYR A 225 -2.95 32.18 -2.78
C TYR A 225 -3.18 33.09 -3.97
N GLU A 226 -3.38 32.46 -5.14
CA GLU A 226 -3.89 33.11 -6.34
C GLU A 226 -5.02 32.27 -6.94
N VAL A 227 -6.27 32.61 -6.57
CA VAL A 227 -7.55 32.09 -7.11
C VAL A 227 -7.73 30.56 -7.02
N THR A 228 -6.95 29.78 -7.76
CA THR A 228 -7.00 28.31 -7.79
C THR A 228 -5.69 27.67 -7.35
N VAL A 229 -4.65 28.46 -7.07
CA VAL A 229 -3.31 27.99 -6.70
C VAL A 229 -2.99 28.38 -5.26
N VAL A 230 -2.51 27.43 -4.49
CA VAL A 230 -1.95 27.60 -3.14
C VAL A 230 -0.52 27.10 -3.16
N ASP A 231 0.45 27.94 -2.76
CA ASP A 231 1.88 27.61 -2.81
C ASP A 231 2.65 28.07 -1.55
N LYS A 232 3.72 27.37 -1.18
CA LYS A 232 4.63 27.64 -0.06
C LYS A 232 5.96 28.07 -0.64
N PRO A 233 6.52 29.23 -0.25
CA PRO A 233 7.72 29.76 -0.88
C PRO A 233 8.91 28.80 -0.78
N VAL A 234 9.44 28.37 -1.93
CA VAL A 234 10.67 27.57 -2.00
C VAL A 234 11.84 28.49 -2.29
N ALA A 235 12.43 29.00 -1.21
CA ALA A 235 13.63 29.85 -1.22
C ALA A 235 13.46 31.14 -2.05
N LEU A 236 13.13 32.21 -1.34
CA LEU A 236 13.26 33.58 -1.83
C LEU A 236 14.69 33.79 -2.38
N ASP A 237 14.81 34.17 -3.65
CA ASP A 237 16.08 34.69 -4.15
C ASP A 237 16.45 36.00 -3.41
N SER A 238 17.64 36.54 -3.63
CA SER A 238 18.07 37.79 -2.95
C SER A 238 17.24 39.03 -3.33
N SER A 239 16.22 38.88 -4.19
CA SER A 239 15.23 39.90 -4.53
C SER A 239 13.85 39.65 -3.91
N GLY A 240 13.62 38.50 -3.28
CA GLY A 240 12.37 38.16 -2.63
C GLY A 240 11.23 37.79 -3.58
N LEU A 241 11.54 37.41 -4.82
CA LEU A 241 10.54 37.18 -5.87
C LEU A 241 10.69 35.80 -6.53
N GLU A 242 9.59 35.07 -6.57
CA GLU A 242 9.43 33.84 -7.33
C GLU A 242 8.69 34.13 -8.65
N LEU A 243 8.96 33.33 -9.69
CA LEU A 243 8.45 33.51 -11.05
C LEU A 243 6.91 33.44 -11.06
N GLY A 244 6.25 34.61 -11.15
CA GLY A 244 4.79 34.74 -11.22
C GLY A 244 4.17 35.69 -10.19
N MET A 245 4.91 36.12 -9.17
CA MET A 245 4.37 36.93 -8.08
C MET A 245 3.95 38.35 -8.49
N GLN A 246 2.66 38.68 -8.36
CA GLN A 246 2.22 40.07 -8.17
C GLN A 246 2.46 40.47 -6.70
N LEU A 247 3.46 41.34 -6.50
CA LEU A 247 3.77 42.01 -5.24
C LEU A 247 2.53 42.72 -4.67
N GLY A 248 1.91 42.14 -3.64
CA GLY A 248 1.02 42.88 -2.73
C GLY A 248 -0.13 42.11 -2.10
N ASN A 249 -0.66 41.06 -2.74
CA ASN A 249 -1.89 40.40 -2.29
C ASN A 249 -1.71 38.89 -2.12
N GLY A 250 -2.36 38.28 -1.12
CA GLY A 250 -2.56 36.82 -1.05
C GLY A 250 -1.63 36.03 -0.12
N LYS A 251 -0.88 36.66 0.79
CA LYS A 251 -0.17 35.92 1.84
C LYS A 251 -1.18 35.41 2.86
N PHE A 252 -1.12 34.12 3.16
CA PHE A 252 -2.02 33.53 4.14
C PHE A 252 -1.32 32.42 4.92
N ARG A 253 -1.93 31.98 6.01
CA ARG A 253 -1.55 30.76 6.72
C ARG A 253 -2.73 29.83 6.85
N PHE A 254 -2.45 28.54 6.94
CA PHE A 254 -3.47 27.60 7.34
C PHE A 254 -3.72 27.68 8.85
N ALA A 255 -4.99 27.68 9.23
CA ALA A 255 -5.44 27.42 10.59
C ALA A 255 -6.32 26.18 10.57
N LYS A 256 -6.06 25.21 11.45
CA LYS A 256 -6.82 23.97 11.48
C LYS A 256 -7.96 24.08 12.49
N THR A 257 -9.13 23.56 12.13
CA THR A 257 -10.28 23.35 13.02
C THR A 257 -10.61 21.86 13.07
N ASN A 258 -11.60 21.46 13.88
CA ASN A 258 -12.01 20.06 13.96
C ASN A 258 -12.64 19.54 12.65
N ASN A 259 -13.15 20.42 11.79
CA ASN A 259 -13.92 20.05 10.59
C ASN A 259 -13.43 20.74 9.31
N SER A 260 -12.40 21.58 9.40
CA SER A 260 -11.89 22.31 8.25
C SER A 260 -10.46 22.78 8.40
N VAL A 261 -9.89 23.15 7.26
CA VAL A 261 -8.65 23.92 7.15
C VAL A 261 -9.03 25.28 6.59
N LEU A 262 -8.72 26.33 7.35
CA LEU A 262 -9.00 27.73 7.00
C LEU A 262 -7.74 28.37 6.43
N ALA A 263 -7.85 29.00 5.27
CA ALA A 263 -6.83 29.90 4.76
C ALA A 263 -7.07 31.30 5.31
N VAL A 264 -6.15 31.80 6.13
CA VAL A 264 -6.30 33.08 6.84
C VAL A 264 -5.31 34.10 6.32
N ASP A 265 -5.82 35.23 5.83
CA ASP A 265 -5.02 36.33 5.31
C ASP A 265 -4.08 36.89 6.38
N LEU A 266 -2.81 37.07 6.01
CA LEU A 266 -1.76 37.65 6.85
C LEU A 266 -1.52 39.12 6.54
N ASN A 267 -2.11 39.68 5.48
CA ASN A 267 -1.99 41.08 5.10
C ASN A 267 -2.94 42.00 5.92
N ILE A 268 -3.07 41.74 7.23
CA ILE A 268 -3.87 42.54 8.15
C ILE A 268 -2.93 43.48 8.93
N ALA A 269 -3.38 44.70 9.24
CA ALA A 269 -2.59 45.67 10.01
C ALA A 269 -2.11 45.11 11.38
N ASP A 270 -0.93 45.53 11.84
CA ASP A 270 -0.21 45.05 13.05
C ASP A 270 -1.06 44.95 14.33
N GLU A 271 -2.21 45.63 14.39
CA GLU A 271 -3.17 45.65 15.50
C GLU A 271 -3.98 44.34 15.66
N ALA A 272 -3.97 43.45 14.67
CA ALA A 272 -4.71 42.17 14.70
C ALA A 272 -3.86 40.96 15.13
N VAL A 273 -2.57 41.16 15.41
CA VAL A 273 -1.64 40.10 15.80
C VAL A 273 -2.02 39.54 17.17
N GLY A 274 -2.52 38.30 17.22
CA GLY A 274 -2.88 37.59 18.45
C GLY A 274 -4.39 37.38 18.70
N GLN A 275 -5.27 37.71 17.75
CA GLN A 275 -6.70 37.37 17.85
C GLN A 275 -7.00 35.93 17.43
N ASP A 276 -8.09 35.36 17.98
CA ASP A 276 -8.64 34.03 17.62
C ASP A 276 -8.86 33.92 16.10
N ALA A 277 -8.61 32.73 15.54
CA ALA A 277 -8.71 32.48 14.10
C ALA A 277 -10.09 32.79 13.50
N GLU A 278 -11.15 32.73 14.30
CA GLU A 278 -12.53 33.10 13.92
C GLU A 278 -12.75 34.61 13.73
N LYS A 279 -11.79 35.45 14.13
CA LYS A 279 -11.80 36.91 13.93
C LYS A 279 -10.86 37.38 12.83
N LEU A 280 -10.13 36.46 12.19
CA LEU A 280 -9.21 36.77 11.11
C LEU A 280 -9.95 36.73 9.77
N ASN A 281 -9.48 37.48 8.77
CA ASN A 281 -10.04 37.46 7.43
C ASN A 281 -9.75 36.10 6.77
N VAL A 282 -10.74 35.21 6.77
CA VAL A 282 -10.68 33.92 6.09
C VAL A 282 -10.85 34.15 4.58
N ILE A 283 -9.96 33.58 3.78
CA ILE A 283 -9.97 33.66 2.31
C ILE A 283 -10.84 32.55 1.73
N PHE A 284 -10.62 31.32 2.19
CA PHE A 284 -11.43 30.15 1.83
C PHE A 284 -11.36 29.08 2.93
N GLU A 285 -12.35 28.18 2.92
CA GLU A 285 -12.44 27.05 3.83
C GLU A 285 -12.48 25.73 3.04
N ILE A 286 -11.59 24.80 3.38
CA ILE A 286 -11.61 23.42 2.88
C ILE A 286 -12.18 22.53 3.99
N PRO A 287 -13.36 21.91 3.80
CA PRO A 287 -13.86 20.95 4.77
C PRO A 287 -12.96 19.72 4.82
N VAL A 288 -12.63 19.26 6.03
CA VAL A 288 -11.69 18.16 6.28
C VAL A 288 -12.29 17.17 7.26
N GLN A 289 -12.08 15.89 6.98
CA GLN A 289 -12.22 14.83 7.97
C GLN A 289 -10.83 14.37 8.40
N TRP A 290 -10.46 14.66 9.65
CA TRP A 290 -9.21 14.20 10.24
C TRP A 290 -9.32 12.72 10.56
N MET A 291 -8.41 11.90 10.07
CA MET A 291 -8.48 10.44 10.19
C MET A 291 -7.19 9.88 10.76
N ASP A 292 -7.36 8.86 11.61
CA ASP A 292 -6.29 7.92 11.94
C ASP A 292 -6.62 6.57 11.32
N TYR A 293 -5.59 5.91 10.81
CA TYR A 293 -5.69 4.55 10.31
C TYR A 293 -4.74 3.66 11.11
N ARG A 294 -5.15 2.42 11.37
CA ARG A 294 -4.25 1.43 11.96
C ARG A 294 -4.41 0.09 11.26
N LEU A 295 -3.27 -0.54 11.01
CA LEU A 295 -3.21 -1.93 10.63
C LEU A 295 -3.64 -2.81 11.81
N VAL A 296 -4.63 -3.67 11.61
CA VAL A 296 -5.04 -4.68 12.60
C VAL A 296 -3.90 -5.68 12.76
N LYS A 297 -3.40 -5.90 13.98
CA LYS A 297 -2.25 -6.80 14.22
C LYS A 297 -2.59 -8.12 14.90
N THR A 298 -3.85 -8.33 15.29
CA THR A 298 -4.30 -9.49 16.06
C THR A 298 -5.65 -9.99 15.57
N GLY A 299 -5.96 -11.25 15.88
CA GLY A 299 -7.19 -11.91 15.43
C GLY A 299 -7.04 -12.51 14.03
N ASP A 300 -8.17 -12.98 13.49
CA ASP A 300 -8.19 -13.74 12.24
C ASP A 300 -7.67 -12.92 11.05
N ASP A 301 -7.90 -11.60 11.06
CA ASP A 301 -7.48 -10.67 10.01
C ASP A 301 -6.22 -9.86 10.36
N ALA A 302 -5.40 -10.39 11.26
CA ALA A 302 -4.09 -9.82 11.58
C ALA A 302 -3.29 -9.57 10.29
N TYR A 303 -2.83 -8.34 10.14
CA TYR A 303 -2.10 -7.76 9.00
C TYR A 303 -2.86 -7.73 7.67
N LEU A 304 -4.15 -8.09 7.63
CA LEU A 304 -4.95 -8.12 6.40
C LEU A 304 -6.16 -7.18 6.42
N LYS A 305 -6.24 -6.32 7.43
CA LYS A 305 -7.31 -5.33 7.57
C LYS A 305 -6.76 -4.02 8.11
N GLU A 306 -7.22 -2.92 7.54
CA GLU A 306 -7.07 -1.60 8.11
C GLU A 306 -8.33 -1.19 8.85
N GLU A 307 -8.17 -0.46 9.96
CA GLU A 307 -9.27 0.18 10.66
C GLU A 307 -9.10 1.70 10.62
N ALA A 308 -10.16 2.38 10.22
CA ALA A 308 -10.26 3.82 10.19
C ALA A 308 -10.98 4.31 11.46
N PHE A 309 -10.38 5.28 12.14
CA PHE A 309 -10.92 5.84 13.38
C PHE A 309 -11.34 7.28 13.15
N ASN A 310 -12.64 7.56 13.28
CA ASN A 310 -13.20 8.89 13.04
C ASN A 310 -13.45 9.67 14.36
N SER A 311 -13.57 8.98 15.49
CA SER A 311 -13.88 9.58 16.79
C SER A 311 -12.98 9.07 17.93
N ILE A 312 -12.94 9.82 19.04
CA ILE A 312 -12.17 9.41 20.23
C ILE A 312 -12.81 8.16 20.85
N GLU A 313 -14.13 8.02 20.80
CA GLU A 313 -14.86 6.85 21.27
C GLU A 313 -14.48 5.59 20.50
N GLU A 314 -14.18 5.74 19.21
CA GLU A 314 -13.68 4.65 18.35
C GLU A 314 -12.19 4.37 18.59
N GLY A 315 -11.44 5.28 19.23
CA GLY A 315 -10.01 5.12 19.53
C GLY A 315 -9.06 6.00 18.71
N ALA A 316 -9.59 6.99 17.97
CA ALA A 316 -8.80 8.01 17.29
C ALA A 316 -8.10 8.93 18.31
N LYS A 317 -6.98 9.53 17.89
CA LYS A 317 -6.35 10.62 18.63
C LYS A 317 -7.26 11.87 18.61
N PHE A 318 -6.94 12.83 19.48
CA PHE A 318 -7.53 14.17 19.38
C PHE A 318 -7.23 14.76 17.99
N TRP A 319 -8.19 15.46 17.38
CA TRP A 319 -8.15 15.82 15.95
C TRP A 319 -6.86 16.58 15.53
N LYS A 320 -6.28 17.39 16.43
CA LYS A 320 -5.01 18.10 16.18
C LYS A 320 -3.81 17.18 15.99
N ASP A 321 -3.86 15.98 16.58
CA ASP A 321 -2.79 14.99 16.61
C ASP A 321 -2.99 13.87 15.58
N ARG A 322 -4.07 13.94 14.78
CA ARG A 322 -4.37 12.96 13.74
C ARG A 322 -3.43 13.12 12.56
N GLU A 323 -3.08 12.00 11.94
CA GLU A 323 -2.00 11.94 10.95
C GLU A 323 -2.43 12.35 9.55
N PHE A 324 -3.70 12.14 9.20
CA PHE A 324 -4.21 12.34 7.85
C PHE A 324 -5.43 13.27 7.81
N ALA A 325 -5.55 13.98 6.69
CA ALA A 325 -6.65 14.87 6.34
C ALA A 325 -7.30 14.36 5.05
N LEU A 326 -8.56 13.93 5.13
CA LEU A 326 -9.39 13.69 3.94
C LEU A 326 -10.05 15.01 3.55
N LEU A 327 -9.67 15.54 2.39
CA LEU A 327 -10.15 16.83 1.92
C LEU A 327 -11.46 16.66 1.14
N GLN A 328 -12.45 17.49 1.42
CA GLN A 328 -13.68 17.57 0.63
C GLN A 328 -13.54 18.70 -0.38
N LEU A 329 -12.66 18.50 -1.36
CA LEU A 329 -12.31 19.56 -2.30
C LEU A 329 -13.49 19.98 -3.21
N ASP A 330 -14.49 19.11 -3.40
CA ASP A 330 -15.75 19.42 -4.11
C ASP A 330 -16.67 20.39 -3.34
N ARG A 331 -16.33 20.68 -2.08
CA ARG A 331 -17.10 21.52 -1.16
C ARG A 331 -16.30 22.70 -0.63
N VAL A 332 -15.21 23.09 -1.29
CA VAL A 332 -14.45 24.28 -0.91
C VAL A 332 -15.38 25.48 -0.96
N LEU A 333 -15.60 26.11 0.19
CA LEU A 333 -16.43 27.29 0.31
C LEU A 333 -15.52 28.50 0.13
N SER A 334 -15.64 29.17 -1.03
CA SER A 334 -15.20 30.56 -1.14
C SER A 334 -16.23 31.43 -0.40
N ILE A 335 -15.75 32.37 0.41
CA ILE A 335 -16.61 33.28 1.18
C ILE A 335 -17.34 34.30 0.28
N ASP A 336 -17.04 34.32 -1.03
CA ASP A 336 -17.80 35.10 -2.00
C ASP A 336 -19.15 34.40 -2.30
N ALA A 337 -20.16 34.77 -1.51
CA ALA A 337 -21.45 34.10 -1.31
C ALA A 337 -22.38 33.99 -2.54
N ALA A 338 -21.89 34.17 -3.76
CA ALA A 338 -22.68 34.16 -4.99
C ALA A 338 -22.64 32.84 -5.78
N SER A 339 -21.80 31.87 -5.39
CA SER A 339 -21.54 30.67 -6.19
C SER A 339 -21.76 29.38 -5.40
N THR A 340 -23.02 29.04 -5.13
CA THR A 340 -23.42 27.67 -4.80
C THR A 340 -23.48 26.84 -6.08
N ASN A 341 -22.34 26.32 -6.54
CA ASN A 341 -22.31 25.27 -7.53
C ASN A 341 -21.34 24.17 -7.08
N ASN A 342 -21.74 22.91 -7.25
CA ASN A 342 -20.87 21.75 -7.13
C ASN A 342 -19.66 21.94 -8.07
N ILE A 343 -18.55 22.45 -7.55
CA ILE A 343 -17.32 22.59 -8.33
C ILE A 343 -16.74 21.19 -8.47
N LYS A 344 -16.99 20.55 -9.61
CA LYS A 344 -16.25 19.34 -9.97
C LYS A 344 -14.83 19.76 -10.31
N ILE A 345 -13.87 19.35 -9.48
CA ILE A 345 -12.45 19.58 -9.73
C ILE A 345 -12.06 18.78 -10.96
N LYS A 346 -11.68 19.48 -12.03
CA LYS A 346 -11.25 18.85 -13.27
C LYS A 346 -9.81 18.37 -13.17
N ARG A 347 -8.97 19.12 -12.46
CA ARG A 347 -7.53 18.86 -12.36
C ARG A 347 -7.05 19.25 -10.98
N LEU A 348 -6.39 18.32 -10.31
CA LEU A 348 -5.71 18.56 -9.04
C LEU A 348 -4.20 18.49 -9.30
N GLU A 349 -3.48 19.57 -9.00
CA GLU A 349 -2.01 19.56 -8.99
C GLU A 349 -1.52 19.58 -7.54
N VAL A 350 -0.51 18.76 -7.21
CA VAL A 350 0.03 18.66 -5.84
C VAL A 350 1.55 18.54 -5.86
N GLY A 351 2.22 19.43 -5.13
CA GLY A 351 3.63 19.39 -4.77
C GLY A 351 3.85 19.19 -3.27
N ASP A 352 5.10 19.28 -2.81
CA ASP A 352 5.43 19.29 -1.37
C ASP A 352 5.08 20.62 -0.69
N ASP A 353 4.93 21.62 -1.53
CA ASP A 353 4.91 23.05 -1.29
C ASP A 353 3.68 23.69 -1.92
N TYR A 354 3.01 23.08 -2.90
CA TYR A 354 1.82 23.66 -3.51
C TYR A 354 0.68 22.66 -3.70
N PHE A 355 -0.54 23.18 -3.87
CA PHE A 355 -1.65 22.47 -4.47
C PHE A 355 -2.56 23.42 -5.25
N SER A 356 -3.14 22.95 -6.35
CA SER A 356 -4.08 23.74 -7.15
C SER A 356 -5.25 22.89 -7.65
N PHE A 357 -6.46 23.46 -7.72
CA PHE A 357 -7.69 22.72 -8.07
C PHE A 357 -8.70 23.53 -8.87
#